data_AF-A0A963M468-F1
#
_entry.id   AF-A0A963M468-F1
#
_cell.length_a   1.000
_cell.length_b   1.000
_cell.length_c   1.000
_cell.angle_alpha   90.00
_cell.angle_beta   90.00
_cell.angle_gamma   90.00
#
_symmetry.space_group_name_H-M   'P 1'
#
loop_
_entity.id
_entity.type
_entity.pdbx_description
1 polymer ?
#
loop_
_entity_poly.entity_id
_entity_poly.type
_entity_poly.pdbx_seq_one_letter_code
_entity_poly.pdbx_strand_id
1 'polypeptide(L)'
;YSAEAAREVVQRLSFETGYYSRCWEISSAHISHETGQYLANLADLATPEAFLFIAFRVPYSPAIGVKLISTPWTGQHLQDVEEISAEQLRQEHCSKGMPDDLAQILALAGQADVRILILDADAPVLPGLPLAGE
;
A
#
# COMPACT_ATOMS: atom_id res chain seq x y z
N TYR A 1 -7.50 38.27 13.60
CA TYR A 1 -7.02 36.92 13.96
C TYR A 1 -5.76 37.07 14.80
N SER A 2 -5.70 36.45 15.99
CA SER A 2 -4.51 36.49 16.85
C SER A 2 -3.48 35.44 16.41
N ALA A 3 -2.21 35.69 16.72
CA ALA A 3 -1.13 34.74 16.42
C ALA A 3 -1.31 33.39 17.15
N GLU A 4 -1.93 33.40 18.33
CA GLU A 4 -2.25 32.18 19.08
C GLU A 4 -3.35 31.35 18.42
N ALA A 5 -4.43 31.97 17.95
CA ALA A 5 -5.47 31.27 17.21
C ALA A 5 -4.94 30.68 15.89
N ALA A 6 -4.02 31.40 15.22
CA ALA A 6 -3.36 30.88 14.01
C ALA A 6 -2.45 29.69 14.32
N ARG A 7 -1.71 29.72 15.44
CA ARG A 7 -0.87 28.59 15.87
C ARG A 7 -1.70 27.39 16.30
N GLU A 8 -2.81 27.58 16.99
CA GLU A 8 -3.69 26.48 17.39
C GLU A 8 -4.34 25.81 16.16
N VAL A 9 -4.74 26.59 15.16
CA VAL A 9 -5.22 26.05 13.87
C VAL A 9 -4.10 25.31 13.15
N VAL A 10 -2.90 25.87 13.09
CA VAL A 10 -1.74 25.18 12.49
C VAL A 10 -1.42 23.91 13.25
N GLN A 11 -1.44 23.87 14.58
CA GLN A 11 -1.19 22.67 15.40
C GLN A 11 -2.30 21.62 15.23
N ARG A 12 -3.56 22.04 15.06
CA ARG A 12 -4.67 21.14 14.73
C ARG A 12 -4.59 20.58 13.29
N LEU A 13 -4.00 21.33 12.37
CA LEU A 13 -3.75 20.89 10.98
C LEU A 13 -2.47 20.06 10.88
N SER A 14 -1.44 20.42 11.64
CA SER A 14 -0.18 19.68 11.84
C SER A 14 -0.38 18.72 13.01
N PHE A 15 -1.26 17.75 12.76
CA PHE A 15 -1.65 16.73 13.72
C PHE A 15 -0.41 16.04 14.30
N GLU A 16 -0.23 16.13 15.63
CA GLU A 16 0.84 15.44 16.37
C GLU A 16 0.74 13.89 16.28
N THR A 17 -0.25 13.32 15.58
CA THR A 17 -0.44 11.85 15.43
C THR A 17 -0.78 11.31 14.02
N GLY A 18 -0.73 12.06 12.90
CA GLY A 18 -0.99 11.38 11.62
C GLY A 18 -1.02 12.22 10.36
N TYR A 19 -0.06 11.93 9.48
CA TYR A 19 0.08 12.39 8.09
C TYR A 19 -1.25 12.40 7.29
N TYR A 20 -1.43 13.44 6.48
CA TYR A 20 -2.50 13.55 5.47
C TYR A 20 -2.61 12.27 4.62
N SER A 21 -3.86 11.87 4.32
CA SER A 21 -4.31 10.63 3.65
C SER A 21 -3.19 9.70 3.15
N ARG A 22 -2.89 8.66 3.94
CA ARG A 22 -2.06 7.51 3.54
C ARG A 22 -2.87 6.48 2.74
N CYS A 23 -3.96 6.93 2.12
CA CYS A 23 -4.86 6.12 1.32
C CYS A 23 -4.77 6.58 -0.12
N TRP A 24 -4.52 5.64 -1.03
CA TRP A 24 -4.48 5.87 -2.46
C TRP A 24 -5.44 4.92 -3.16
N GLU A 25 -6.10 5.43 -4.18
CA GLU A 25 -6.91 4.66 -5.12
C GLU A 25 -6.34 4.92 -6.51
N ILE A 26 -5.94 3.85 -7.20
CA ILE A 26 -5.29 3.90 -8.51
C ILE A 26 -5.84 2.83 -9.43
N SER A 27 -5.64 3.01 -10.73
CA SER A 27 -6.11 2.06 -11.73
C SER A 27 -5.55 0.65 -11.50
N SER A 28 -6.39 -0.37 -11.61
CA SER A 28 -5.93 -1.77 -11.67
C SER A 28 -5.11 -2.09 -12.93
N ALA A 29 -5.03 -1.18 -13.91
CA ALA A 29 -4.15 -1.30 -15.08
C ALA A 29 -2.65 -1.35 -14.74
N HIS A 30 -2.26 -1.02 -13.52
CA HIS A 30 -0.87 -1.13 -13.03
C HIS A 30 -0.45 -2.56 -12.66
N ILE A 31 -1.38 -3.52 -12.65
CA ILE A 31 -1.11 -4.92 -12.36
C ILE A 31 -1.70 -5.82 -13.44
N SER A 32 -1.06 -6.96 -13.68
CA SER A 32 -1.53 -7.93 -14.63
C SER A 32 -2.86 -8.55 -14.19
N HIS A 33 -3.59 -9.14 -15.14
CA HIS A 33 -4.82 -9.84 -14.82
C HIS A 33 -4.60 -11.02 -13.86
N GLU A 34 -3.50 -11.76 -14.04
CA GLU A 34 -3.09 -12.86 -13.14
C GLU A 34 -2.83 -12.33 -11.73
N THR A 35 -2.18 -11.20 -11.60
CA THR A 35 -1.95 -10.52 -10.32
C THR A 35 -3.24 -10.06 -9.66
N GLY A 36 -4.19 -9.54 -10.45
CA GLY A 36 -5.52 -9.20 -9.95
C GLY A 36 -6.24 -10.42 -9.38
N GLN A 37 -6.16 -11.58 -10.06
CA GLN A 37 -6.71 -12.83 -9.58
C GLN A 37 -5.99 -13.34 -8.32
N TYR A 38 -4.66 -13.23 -8.26
CA TYR A 38 -3.87 -13.59 -7.09
C TYR A 38 -4.29 -12.78 -5.86
N LEU A 39 -4.43 -11.45 -6.00
CA LEU A 39 -4.92 -10.56 -4.95
C LEU A 39 -6.36 -10.88 -4.53
N ALA A 40 -7.23 -11.16 -5.49
CA ALA A 40 -8.61 -11.55 -5.26
C ALA A 40 -8.69 -12.80 -4.38
N ASN A 41 -7.87 -13.81 -4.69
CA ASN A 41 -7.76 -15.03 -3.91
C ASN A 41 -7.21 -14.75 -2.50
N LEU A 42 -6.19 -13.90 -2.36
CA LEU A 42 -5.68 -13.50 -1.04
C LEU A 42 -6.71 -12.75 -0.19
N ALA A 43 -7.58 -11.95 -0.82
CA ALA A 43 -8.66 -11.24 -0.13
C ALA A 43 -9.78 -12.17 0.37
N ASP A 44 -9.96 -13.31 -0.30
CA ASP A 44 -10.97 -14.32 0.07
C ASP A 44 -10.43 -15.36 1.06
N LEU A 45 -9.11 -15.52 1.15
CA LEU A 45 -8.42 -16.42 2.09
C LEU A 45 -8.02 -15.68 3.38
N ALA A 46 -7.79 -16.43 4.46
CA ALA A 46 -7.06 -15.87 5.60
C ALA A 46 -5.63 -15.54 5.12
N THR A 47 -5.29 -14.25 5.05
CA THR A 47 -3.99 -13.81 4.54
C THR A 47 -2.85 -14.50 5.30
N PRO A 48 -1.91 -15.19 4.62
CA PRO A 48 -0.80 -15.84 5.30
C PRO A 48 0.02 -14.86 6.15
N GLU A 49 0.58 -15.36 7.25
CA GLU A 49 1.49 -14.59 8.11
C GLU A 49 2.70 -14.08 7.30
N ALA A 50 3.28 -12.95 7.72
CA ALA A 50 4.53 -12.38 7.19
C ALA A 50 4.48 -11.80 5.75
N PHE A 51 3.32 -11.36 5.26
CA PHE A 51 3.27 -10.51 4.06
C PHE A 51 3.42 -9.00 4.34
N LEU A 52 3.26 -8.58 5.61
CA LEU A 52 3.10 -7.18 6.03
C LEU A 52 1.98 -6.43 5.28
N PHE A 53 1.01 -7.14 4.71
CA PHE A 53 -0.23 -6.53 4.23
C PHE A 53 -1.41 -7.48 4.43
N ILE A 54 -2.61 -6.93 4.32
CA ILE A 54 -3.88 -7.66 4.28
C ILE A 54 -4.63 -7.25 3.03
N ALA A 55 -5.04 -8.20 2.20
CA ALA A 55 -5.94 -7.94 1.07
C ALA A 55 -7.40 -8.02 1.54
N PHE A 56 -8.28 -7.20 0.97
CA PHE A 56 -9.70 -7.21 1.29
C PHE A 56 -10.57 -6.83 0.08
N ARG A 57 -11.79 -7.36 0.07
CA ARG A 57 -12.81 -7.02 -0.93
C ARG A 57 -13.49 -5.69 -0.57
N VAL A 58 -13.77 -4.87 -1.58
CA VAL A 58 -14.68 -3.73 -1.44
C VAL A 58 -16.10 -4.20 -1.80
N PRO A 59 -17.08 -4.18 -0.88
CA PRO A 59 -18.43 -4.63 -1.18
C PRO A 59 -19.04 -3.87 -2.36
N TYR A 60 -19.70 -4.61 -3.25
CA TYR A 60 -20.35 -4.06 -4.46
C TYR A 60 -19.41 -3.34 -5.43
N SER A 61 -18.10 -3.55 -5.33
CA SER A 61 -17.09 -3.04 -6.28
C SER A 61 -16.16 -4.17 -6.73
N PRO A 62 -15.69 -4.16 -7.99
CA PRO A 62 -14.64 -5.05 -8.44
C PRO A 62 -13.27 -4.69 -7.85
N ALA A 63 -13.14 -3.55 -7.18
CA ALA A 63 -11.89 -3.09 -6.59
C ALA A 63 -11.40 -4.02 -5.46
N ILE A 64 -10.08 -4.11 -5.36
CA ILE A 64 -9.40 -4.84 -4.30
C ILE A 64 -8.60 -3.85 -3.47
N GLY A 65 -8.81 -3.89 -2.16
CA GLY A 65 -8.07 -3.11 -1.20
C GLY A 65 -6.90 -3.89 -0.61
N VAL A 66 -5.83 -3.19 -0.32
CA VAL A 66 -4.66 -3.69 0.40
C VAL A 66 -4.36 -2.75 1.56
N LYS A 67 -4.31 -3.30 2.78
CA LYS A 67 -3.83 -2.59 3.96
C LYS A 67 -2.37 -2.98 4.20
N LEU A 68 -1.46 -2.04 3.99
CA LEU A 68 -0.05 -2.23 4.30
C LEU A 68 0.18 -2.02 5.82
N ILE A 69 1.07 -2.83 6.37
CA ILE A 69 1.43 -2.87 7.78
C ILE A 69 2.88 -2.38 7.91
N SER A 70 3.21 -1.73 9.02
CA SER A 70 4.59 -1.31 9.32
C SER A 70 5.20 -0.39 8.26
N THR A 71 4.38 0.51 7.71
CA THR A 71 4.82 1.56 6.79
C THR A 71 5.44 2.75 7.54
N PRO A 72 6.45 3.41 6.95
CA PRO A 72 6.96 3.20 5.59
C PRO A 72 7.95 2.04 5.47
N TRP A 73 7.93 1.32 4.35
CA TRP A 73 8.85 0.22 4.05
C TRP A 73 10.25 0.72 3.60
N THR A 74 10.83 1.60 4.40
CA THR A 74 12.25 1.98 4.25
C THR A 74 13.12 0.97 4.99
N GLY A 75 14.37 0.81 4.54
CA GLY A 75 15.31 -0.14 5.17
C GLY A 75 15.49 0.12 6.67
N GLN A 76 15.62 1.38 7.08
CA GLN A 76 15.76 1.75 8.50
C GLN A 76 14.48 1.42 9.29
N HIS A 77 13.31 1.82 8.78
CA HIS A 77 12.06 1.60 9.51
C HIS A 77 11.74 0.11 9.68
N LEU A 78 11.85 -0.68 8.61
CA LEU A 78 11.63 -2.13 8.69
C LEU A 78 12.63 -2.81 9.62
N GLN A 79 13.89 -2.37 9.64
CA GLN A 79 14.88 -2.90 10.56
C GLN A 79 14.51 -2.60 12.02
N ASP A 80 13.95 -1.43 12.30
CA ASP A 80 13.59 -0.99 13.65
C ASP A 80 12.31 -1.66 14.17
N VAL A 81 11.33 -1.94 13.30
CA VAL A 81 9.99 -2.43 13.71
C VAL A 81 9.71 -3.90 13.41
N GLU A 82 10.36 -4.47 12.39
CA GLU A 82 10.15 -5.85 11.92
C GLU A 82 11.44 -6.68 11.92
N GLU A 83 12.58 -6.08 12.29
CA GLU A 83 13.90 -6.70 12.31
C GLU A 83 14.35 -7.29 10.95
N ILE A 84 13.80 -6.77 9.84
CA ILE A 84 14.12 -7.19 8.47
C ILE A 84 14.47 -6.00 7.58
N SER A 85 15.19 -6.26 6.51
CA SER A 85 15.42 -5.31 5.42
C SER A 85 14.28 -5.34 4.39
N ALA A 86 14.17 -4.27 3.59
CA ALA A 86 13.24 -4.23 2.46
C ALA A 86 13.51 -5.34 1.42
N GLU A 87 14.78 -5.74 1.26
CA GLU A 87 15.16 -6.84 0.37
C GLU A 87 14.69 -8.20 0.92
N GLN A 88 14.82 -8.42 2.23
CA GLN A 88 14.27 -9.63 2.86
C GLN A 88 12.75 -9.70 2.74
N LEU A 89 12.05 -8.57 2.91
CA LEU A 89 10.60 -8.49 2.69
C LEU A 89 10.23 -8.85 1.24
N ARG A 90 10.96 -8.30 0.25
CA ARG A 90 10.81 -8.64 -1.17
C ARG A 90 11.03 -10.14 -1.41
N GLN A 91 12.08 -10.70 -0.83
CA GLN A 91 12.40 -12.11 -0.98
C GLN A 91 11.33 -13.03 -0.36
N GLU A 92 10.74 -12.63 0.76
CA GLU A 92 9.62 -13.33 1.40
C GLU A 92 8.35 -13.29 0.53
N HIS A 93 8.09 -12.17 -0.15
CA HIS A 93 7.00 -12.08 -1.12
C HIS A 93 7.20 -13.06 -2.28
N CYS A 94 8.40 -13.07 -2.88
CA CYS A 94 8.75 -13.97 -3.96
C CYS A 94 8.70 -15.46 -3.54
N SER A 95 9.19 -15.79 -2.33
CA SER A 95 9.20 -17.17 -1.83
C SER A 95 7.79 -17.75 -1.65
N LYS A 96 6.79 -16.89 -1.42
CA LYS A 96 5.36 -17.24 -1.33
C LYS A 96 4.62 -17.18 -2.67
N GLY A 97 5.35 -17.06 -3.78
CA GLY A 97 4.78 -17.05 -5.12
C GLY A 97 3.98 -15.78 -5.44
N MET A 98 4.30 -14.66 -4.79
CA MET A 98 3.72 -13.37 -5.16
C MET A 98 4.19 -12.96 -6.57
N PRO A 99 3.30 -12.52 -7.46
CA PRO A 99 3.68 -11.94 -8.75
C PRO A 99 4.61 -10.72 -8.61
N ASP A 100 5.56 -10.56 -9.54
CA ASP A 100 6.59 -9.53 -9.46
C ASP A 100 6.07 -8.10 -9.55
N ASP A 101 5.05 -7.87 -10.38
CA ASP A 101 4.35 -6.59 -10.54
C ASP A 101 3.62 -6.19 -9.25
N LEU A 102 3.03 -7.16 -8.54
CA LEU A 102 2.43 -6.94 -7.22
C LEU A 102 3.47 -6.58 -6.18
N ALA A 103 4.53 -7.36 -6.10
CA ALA A 103 5.61 -7.06 -5.16
C ALA A 103 6.18 -5.65 -5.45
N GLN A 104 6.24 -5.23 -6.72
CA GLN A 104 6.77 -3.92 -7.11
C GLN A 104 5.85 -2.80 -6.68
N ILE A 105 4.55 -2.89 -6.98
CA ILE A 105 3.59 -1.85 -6.62
C ILE A 105 3.46 -1.72 -5.10
N LEU A 106 3.47 -2.83 -4.35
CA LEU A 106 3.44 -2.81 -2.90
C LEU A 106 4.72 -2.25 -2.29
N ALA A 107 5.89 -2.56 -2.87
CA ALA A 107 7.16 -1.97 -2.43
C ALA A 107 7.17 -0.44 -2.61
N LEU A 108 6.64 0.07 -3.73
CA LEU A 108 6.51 1.51 -3.98
C LEU A 108 5.51 2.16 -3.01
N ALA A 109 4.34 1.54 -2.83
CA ALA A 109 3.32 2.01 -1.90
C ALA A 109 3.85 2.04 -0.45
N GLY A 110 4.53 0.98 -0.03
CA GLY A 110 5.16 0.89 1.29
C GLY A 110 6.21 1.97 1.51
N GLN A 111 7.09 2.22 0.54
CA GLN A 111 8.09 3.29 0.62
C GLN A 111 7.46 4.69 0.69
N ALA A 112 6.33 4.89 -0.01
CA ALA A 112 5.57 6.14 -0.01
C ALA A 112 4.69 6.33 1.25
N ASP A 113 4.86 5.50 2.27
CA ASP A 113 4.05 5.46 3.50
C ASP A 113 2.54 5.31 3.22
N VAL A 114 2.16 4.56 2.19
CA VAL A 114 0.76 4.23 1.91
C VAL A 114 0.28 3.14 2.86
N ARG A 115 -0.75 3.41 3.65
CA ARG A 115 -1.40 2.45 4.57
C ARG A 115 -2.52 1.67 3.90
N ILE A 116 -3.22 2.30 2.96
CA ILE A 116 -4.32 1.68 2.21
C ILE A 116 -4.12 1.97 0.72
N LEU A 117 -4.05 0.92 -0.08
CA LEU A 117 -4.04 0.99 -1.53
C LEU A 117 -5.32 0.32 -2.06
N ILE A 118 -6.08 1.01 -2.89
CA ILE A 118 -7.22 0.45 -3.61
C ILE A 118 -6.84 0.37 -5.08
N LEU A 119 -6.95 -0.84 -5.64
CA LEU A 119 -6.79 -1.09 -7.06
C LEU A 119 -8.19 -1.22 -7.67
N ASP A 120 -8.59 -0.21 -8.42
CA ASP A 120 -9.92 -0.12 -9.04
C ASP A 120 -9.77 0.07 -10.55
N ALA A 121 -10.53 -0.65 -11.37
CA ALA A 121 -10.53 -0.45 -12.82
C ALA A 121 -11.06 0.93 -13.23
N ASP A 122 -11.92 1.53 -12.42
CA ASP A 122 -12.55 2.83 -12.69
C ASP A 122 -11.70 4.01 -12.18
N ALA A 123 -10.63 3.74 -11.43
CA ALA A 123 -9.71 4.76 -10.95
C ALA A 123 -8.72 5.21 -12.04
N PRO A 124 -8.24 6.47 -11.98
CA PRO A 124 -7.25 6.96 -12.92
C PRO A 124 -5.92 6.22 -12.76
N VAL A 125 -5.22 6.04 -13.89
CA VAL A 125 -3.82 5.61 -13.92
C VAL A 125 -2.97 6.64 -13.20
N LEU A 126 -2.07 6.19 -12.33
CA LEU A 126 -1.11 7.03 -11.64
C LEU A 126 0.08 7.36 -12.58
N PRO A 127 0.29 8.63 -12.97
CA PRO A 127 1.39 8.98 -13.85
C PRO A 127 2.74 8.63 -13.23
N GLY A 128 3.63 8.01 -14.01
CA GLY A 128 4.96 7.62 -13.57
C GLY A 128 5.05 6.22 -12.95
N LEU A 129 3.92 5.53 -12.77
CA LEU A 129 3.89 4.12 -12.39
C LEU A 129 3.71 3.24 -13.64
N PRO A 130 4.49 2.15 -13.83
CA PRO A 130 4.36 1.29 -15.00
C PRO A 130 2.96 0.68 -15.15
N LEU A 131 2.52 0.47 -16.38
CA LEU A 131 1.33 -0.33 -16.67
C LEU A 131 1.70 -1.80 -16.82
N ALA A 132 0.72 -2.67 -16.59
CA ALA A 132 0.92 -4.10 -16.77
C ALA A 132 1.14 -4.45 -18.25
N GLY A 133 2.27 -5.10 -18.55
CA GLY A 133 2.63 -5.52 -19.91
C GLY A 133 3.43 -4.51 -20.73
N GLU A 134 3.87 -3.40 -20.12
CA GLU A 134 4.89 -2.50 -20.68
C GLU A 134 6.33 -2.89 -20.30
#